data_AF-A0A6M3K022-F1
#
_entry.id   AF-A0A6M3K022-F1
#
_cell.length_a   1.000
_cell.length_b   1.000
_cell.length_c   1.000
_cell.angle_alpha   90.00
_cell.angle_beta   90.00
_cell.angle_gamma   90.00
#
_symmetry.space_group_name_H-M   'P 1'
#
loop_
_entity.id
_entity.type
_entity.pdbx_description
1 polymer ?
#
loop_
_entity_poly.entity_id
_entity_poly.type
_entity_poly.pdbx_seq_one_letter_code
_entity_poly.pdbx_strand_id
1 'polypeptide(L)'
;MLPLALIMSGLSVLPKIPEMWETVASIFGKEAPKSVKQAGELVNTIVSGIKSGEVPQEKQFELQIAMLQHEERIEEEKTKRQDMELKELQHQRDTHVALWANEQQSSSIKVQETRPTILRQMWGFVMFYGVFAPLLAIDAMFLLPISQATLIIGILKEFGFWLLGTFTTAFVGYTTARSLDKRNPELKNGNGIVAKTLNKIV
;
A
#
# COMPACT_ATOMS: atom_id res chain seq x y z
N MET A 1 38.65 17.03 -35.76
CA MET A 1 37.45 16.49 -36.43
C MET A 1 36.45 15.80 -35.49
N LEU A 2 36.62 15.87 -34.16
CA LEU A 2 35.67 15.36 -33.15
C LEU A 2 34.33 16.10 -32.95
N PRO A 3 34.14 17.41 -33.27
CA PRO A 3 32.92 18.13 -32.84
C PRO A 3 31.67 17.71 -33.60
N LEU A 4 31.80 17.31 -34.88
CA LEU A 4 30.65 16.99 -35.73
C LEU A 4 29.99 15.66 -35.35
N ALA A 5 30.78 14.69 -34.88
CA ALA A 5 30.26 13.39 -34.44
C ALA A 5 29.43 13.51 -33.15
N LEU A 6 29.87 14.34 -32.21
CA LEU A 6 29.19 14.59 -30.94
C LEU A 6 27.89 15.38 -31.13
N ILE A 7 27.91 16.38 -32.03
CA ILE A 7 26.73 17.12 -32.45
C ILE A 7 25.73 16.18 -33.15
N MET A 8 26.20 15.33 -34.06
CA MET A 8 25.34 14.36 -34.77
C MET A 8 24.74 13.30 -33.83
N SER A 9 25.50 12.79 -32.85
CA SER A 9 25.00 11.82 -31.87
C SER A 9 23.99 12.48 -30.93
N GLY A 10 24.26 13.67 -30.40
CA GLY A 10 23.30 14.40 -29.57
C GLY A 10 22.04 14.78 -30.34
N LEU A 11 22.16 15.14 -31.62
CA LEU A 11 21.02 15.52 -32.45
C LEU A 11 20.10 14.32 -32.75
N SER A 12 20.64 13.10 -32.75
CA SER A 12 19.85 11.86 -32.94
C SER A 12 18.99 11.49 -31.74
N VAL A 13 19.32 12.01 -30.55
CA VAL A 13 18.60 11.76 -29.28
C VAL A 13 17.54 12.83 -29.02
N LEU A 14 17.65 14.00 -29.67
CA LEU A 14 16.67 15.11 -29.61
C LEU A 14 15.18 14.71 -29.72
N PRO A 15 14.75 13.76 -30.58
CA PRO A 15 13.33 13.37 -30.71
C PRO A 15 12.66 12.91 -29.42
N LYS A 16 13.45 12.53 -28.41
CA LYS A 16 12.96 11.92 -27.18
C LYS A 16 12.83 12.90 -26.01
N ILE A 17 13.30 14.15 -26.15
CA ILE A 17 13.37 15.12 -25.04
C ILE A 17 12.81 16.48 -25.50
N PRO A 18 11.56 16.83 -25.13
CA PRO A 18 10.91 18.08 -25.50
C PRO A 18 11.70 19.35 -25.19
N GLU A 19 12.37 19.38 -24.03
CA GLU A 19 13.10 20.56 -23.52
C GLU A 19 14.34 20.91 -24.35
N MET A 20 14.99 19.90 -24.96
CA MET A 20 16.15 20.14 -25.82
C MET A 20 15.77 20.91 -27.09
N TRP A 21 14.52 20.83 -27.54
CA TRP A 21 14.05 21.57 -28.72
C TRP A 21 14.04 23.07 -28.50
N GLU A 22 13.67 23.52 -27.31
CA GLU A 22 13.60 24.94 -26.97
C GLU A 22 14.99 25.55 -26.92
N THR A 23 15.96 24.84 -26.34
CA THR A 23 17.37 25.28 -26.29
C THR A 23 17.99 25.33 -27.68
N VAL A 24 17.82 24.28 -28.49
CA VAL A 24 18.36 24.25 -29.86
C VAL A 24 17.67 25.30 -30.73
N ALA A 25 16.36 25.46 -30.65
CA ALA A 25 15.64 26.47 -31.41
C ALA A 25 16.07 27.89 -30.99
N SER A 26 16.28 28.15 -29.70
CA SER A 26 16.78 29.42 -29.17
C SER A 26 18.17 29.79 -29.71
N ILE A 27 19.14 28.86 -29.70
CA ILE A 27 20.51 29.09 -30.23
C ILE A 27 20.47 29.49 -31.72
N PHE A 28 19.55 28.90 -32.48
CA PHE A 28 19.39 29.17 -33.91
C PHE A 28 18.35 30.25 -34.24
N GLY A 29 17.73 30.89 -33.23
CA GLY A 29 16.72 31.94 -33.41
C GLY A 29 15.42 31.47 -34.08
N LYS A 30 15.08 30.19 -33.91
CA LYS A 30 13.88 29.54 -34.46
C LYS A 30 12.87 29.23 -33.36
N GLU A 31 11.61 29.01 -33.76
CA GLU A 31 10.58 28.53 -32.83
C GLU A 31 10.79 27.05 -32.49
N ALA A 32 10.47 26.69 -31.24
CA ALA A 32 10.54 25.32 -30.79
C ALA A 32 9.53 24.43 -31.53
N PRO A 33 9.95 23.33 -32.16
CA PRO A 33 9.05 22.41 -32.86
C PRO A 33 8.04 21.76 -31.91
N LYS A 34 6.76 21.75 -32.29
CA LYS A 34 5.66 21.15 -31.50
C LYS A 34 5.44 19.66 -31.76
N SER A 35 6.18 19.09 -32.72
CA SER A 35 6.03 17.69 -33.13
C SER A 35 7.37 17.07 -33.54
N VAL A 36 7.47 15.75 -33.37
CA VAL A 36 8.67 14.96 -33.71
C VAL A 36 9.09 15.10 -35.18
N LYS A 37 8.15 15.34 -36.10
CA LYS A 37 8.44 15.57 -37.52
C LYS A 37 9.11 16.92 -37.78
N GLN A 38 8.57 18.00 -37.22
CA GLN A 38 9.17 19.35 -37.29
C GLN A 38 10.55 19.40 -36.63
N ALA A 39 10.69 18.63 -35.55
CA ALA A 39 11.94 18.34 -34.88
C ALA A 39 12.99 17.72 -35.81
N GLY A 40 12.64 16.65 -36.54
CA GLY A 40 13.51 16.03 -37.53
C GLY A 40 13.92 16.97 -38.67
N GLU A 41 13.01 17.84 -39.11
CA GLU A 41 13.29 18.87 -40.13
C GLU A 41 14.26 19.95 -39.61
N LEU A 42 14.10 20.38 -38.35
CA LEU A 42 15.02 21.32 -37.70
C LEU A 42 16.43 20.73 -37.59
N VAL A 43 16.54 19.47 -37.15
CA VAL A 43 17.83 18.74 -37.08
C VAL A 43 18.47 18.65 -38.46
N ASN A 44 17.73 18.24 -39.47
CA ASN A 44 18.27 18.14 -40.83
C ASN A 44 18.75 19.50 -41.36
N THR A 45 18.04 20.58 -41.06
CA THR A 45 18.43 21.95 -41.44
C THR A 45 19.71 22.40 -40.73
N ILE A 46 19.88 22.06 -39.45
CA ILE A 46 21.09 22.38 -38.68
C ILE A 46 22.28 21.54 -39.19
N VAL A 47 22.08 20.24 -39.43
CA VAL A 47 23.13 19.34 -39.96
C VAL A 47 23.56 19.78 -41.36
N SER A 48 22.62 20.16 -42.22
CA SER A 48 22.95 20.65 -43.57
C SER A 48 23.68 21.99 -43.49
N GLY A 49 23.26 22.91 -42.63
CA GLY A 49 23.91 24.21 -42.40
C GLY A 49 25.32 24.11 -41.81
N ILE A 50 25.57 23.10 -40.96
CA ILE A 50 26.91 22.82 -40.43
C ILE A 50 27.80 22.23 -41.53
N LYS A 51 27.27 21.34 -42.38
CA LYS A 51 28.01 20.76 -43.51
C LYS A 51 28.30 21.77 -44.63
N SER A 52 27.40 22.73 -44.86
CA SER A 52 27.59 23.81 -45.83
C SER A 52 28.51 24.93 -45.32
N GLY A 53 28.82 24.96 -44.01
CA GLY A 53 29.65 25.99 -43.39
C GLY A 53 28.91 27.31 -43.13
N GLU A 54 27.58 27.35 -43.30
CA GLU A 54 26.75 28.53 -43.06
C GLU A 54 26.54 28.82 -41.56
N VAL A 55 26.74 27.84 -40.69
CA VAL A 55 26.60 28.00 -39.24
C VAL A 55 27.92 28.48 -38.62
N PRO A 56 27.94 29.68 -37.98
CA PRO A 56 29.13 30.20 -37.29
C PRO A 56 29.66 29.22 -36.23
N GLN A 57 30.98 29.15 -36.07
CA GLN A 57 31.62 28.25 -35.09
C GLN A 57 31.16 28.52 -33.65
N GLU A 58 30.81 29.77 -33.32
CA GLU A 58 30.26 30.17 -32.02
C GLU A 58 28.96 29.41 -31.69
N LYS A 59 28.04 29.30 -32.66
CA LYS A 59 26.79 28.56 -32.49
C LYS A 59 26.99 27.05 -32.39
N GLN A 60 28.03 26.52 -33.04
CA GLN A 60 28.39 25.10 -32.93
C GLN A 60 28.91 24.78 -31.52
N PHE A 61 29.66 25.71 -30.93
CA PHE A 61 30.19 25.56 -29.58
C PHE A 61 29.09 25.68 -28.51
N GLU A 62 28.16 26.63 -28.66
CA GLU A 62 26.98 26.75 -27.78
C GLU A 62 26.12 25.49 -27.82
N LEU A 63 25.89 24.94 -29.00
CA LEU A 63 25.15 23.68 -29.16
C LEU A 63 25.88 22.52 -28.46
N GLN A 64 27.20 22.47 -28.56
CA GLN A 64 28.01 21.43 -27.92
C GLN A 64 27.93 21.51 -26.38
N ILE A 65 28.00 22.72 -25.82
CA ILE A 65 27.85 22.94 -24.37
C ILE A 65 26.45 22.53 -23.91
N ALA A 66 25.41 22.95 -24.63
CA ALA A 66 24.04 22.60 -24.30
C ALA A 66 23.80 21.09 -24.33
N MET A 67 24.42 20.37 -25.27
CA MET A 67 24.34 18.92 -25.36
C MET A 67 25.03 18.22 -24.19
N LEU A 68 26.24 18.66 -23.82
CA LEU A 68 26.97 18.09 -22.68
C LEU A 68 26.22 18.27 -21.36
N GLN A 69 25.65 19.45 -21.12
CA GLN A 69 24.84 19.70 -19.92
C GLN A 69 23.58 18.85 -19.86
N HIS A 70 22.96 18.55 -21.01
CA HIS A 70 21.81 17.65 -21.06
C HIS A 70 22.20 16.19 -20.83
N GLU A 71 23.33 15.74 -21.37
CA GLU A 71 23.84 14.38 -21.14
C GLU A 71 24.12 14.14 -19.65
N GLU A 72 24.73 15.11 -18.98
CA GLU A 72 24.97 15.08 -17.52
C GLU A 72 23.66 14.99 -16.73
N ARG A 73 22.65 15.82 -17.06
CA ARG A 73 21.32 15.76 -16.40
C ARG A 73 20.62 14.42 -16.59
N ILE A 74 20.72 13.81 -17.77
CA ILE A 74 20.10 12.51 -18.06
C ILE A 74 20.77 11.42 -17.20
N GLU A 75 22.08 11.48 -17.03
CA GLU A 75 22.83 10.54 -16.20
C GLU A 75 22.50 10.71 -14.71
N GLU A 76 22.36 11.95 -14.23
CA GLU A 76 21.86 12.25 -12.88
C GLU A 76 20.43 11.75 -12.64
N GLU A 77 19.52 11.90 -13.60
CA GLU A 77 18.17 11.39 -13.45
C GLU A 77 18.13 9.86 -13.44
N LYS A 78 18.98 9.22 -14.25
CA LYS A 78 19.08 7.76 -14.30
C LYS A 78 19.56 7.19 -12.98
N THR A 79 20.57 7.80 -12.36
CA THR A 79 21.07 7.39 -11.04
C THR A 79 20.02 7.61 -9.96
N LYS A 80 19.32 8.75 -9.95
CA LYS A 80 18.19 9.00 -9.02
C LYS A 80 17.07 7.97 -9.16
N ARG A 81 16.71 7.56 -10.38
CA ARG A 81 15.70 6.50 -10.60
C ARG A 81 16.15 5.16 -10.05
N GLN A 82 17.41 4.78 -10.28
CA GLN A 82 17.97 3.54 -9.73
C GLN A 82 17.97 3.55 -8.19
N ASP A 83 18.31 4.68 -7.58
CA ASP A 83 18.25 4.84 -6.12
C ASP A 83 16.82 4.74 -5.57
N MET A 84 15.83 5.28 -6.29
CA MET A 84 14.42 5.16 -5.91
C MET A 84 13.93 3.72 -6.04
N GLU A 85 14.26 3.02 -7.14
CA GLU A 85 13.93 1.60 -7.33
C GLU A 85 14.56 0.72 -6.23
N LEU A 86 15.80 0.99 -5.86
CA LEU A 86 16.47 0.28 -4.75
C LEU A 86 15.77 0.53 -3.41
N LYS A 87 15.35 1.76 -3.14
CA LYS A 87 14.58 2.10 -1.92
C LYS A 87 13.21 1.43 -1.91
N GLU A 88 12.52 1.36 -3.04
CA GLU A 88 11.24 0.65 -3.16
C GLU A 88 11.43 -0.86 -2.93
N LEU A 89 12.46 -1.47 -3.50
CA LEU A 89 12.79 -2.87 -3.28
C LEU A 89 13.14 -3.16 -1.81
N GLN A 90 13.88 -2.26 -1.15
CA GLN A 90 14.15 -2.35 0.28
C GLN A 90 12.86 -2.24 1.10
N HIS A 91 11.98 -1.29 0.75
CA HIS A 91 10.70 -1.13 1.43
C HIS A 91 9.77 -2.35 1.25
N GLN A 92 9.74 -2.94 0.05
CA GLN A 92 9.01 -4.19 -0.22
C GLN A 92 9.59 -5.36 0.59
N ARG A 93 10.92 -5.43 0.71
CA ARG A 93 11.57 -6.44 1.55
C ARG A 93 11.22 -6.26 3.02
N ASP A 94 11.28 -5.04 3.55
CA ASP A 94 10.97 -4.74 4.95
C ASP A 94 9.51 -4.98 5.29
N THR A 95 8.58 -4.63 4.37
CA THR A 95 7.16 -4.94 4.54
C THR A 95 6.91 -6.44 4.49
N HIS A 96 7.56 -7.18 3.59
CA HIS A 96 7.45 -8.63 3.54
C HIS A 96 8.03 -9.30 4.80
N VAL A 97 9.18 -8.82 5.31
CA VAL A 97 9.77 -9.29 6.58
C VAL A 97 8.85 -8.98 7.76
N ALA A 98 8.23 -7.80 7.81
CA ALA A 98 7.27 -7.44 8.84
C ALA A 98 6.00 -8.30 8.78
N LEU A 99 5.50 -8.62 7.58
CA LEU A 99 4.38 -9.54 7.39
C LEU A 99 4.76 -10.95 7.85
N TRP A 100 5.93 -11.45 7.46
CA TRP A 100 6.42 -12.77 7.85
C TRP A 100 6.67 -12.89 9.36
N ALA A 101 7.22 -11.85 9.99
CA ALA A 101 7.40 -11.78 11.44
C ALA A 101 6.04 -11.73 12.18
N ASN A 102 5.06 -11.00 11.63
CA ASN A 102 3.69 -10.98 12.15
C ASN A 102 2.99 -12.34 11.97
N GLU A 103 3.25 -13.05 10.88
CA GLU A 103 2.66 -14.35 10.57
C GLU A 103 3.27 -15.48 11.43
N GLN A 104 4.59 -15.43 11.67
CA GLN A 104 5.27 -16.30 12.66
C GLN A 104 4.81 -15.99 14.10
N GLN A 105 4.55 -14.73 14.45
CA GLN A 105 3.92 -14.39 15.73
C GLN A 105 2.44 -14.77 15.80
N SER A 106 1.75 -14.95 14.65
CA SER A 106 0.34 -15.32 14.60
C SER A 106 0.08 -16.81 14.87
N SER A 107 1.09 -17.66 14.66
CA SER A 107 0.96 -19.11 14.69
C SER A 107 1.30 -19.77 16.04
N SER A 108 1.89 -19.07 17.00
CA SER A 108 2.11 -19.65 18.34
C SER A 108 1.96 -18.64 19.48
N ILE A 109 1.07 -18.98 20.43
CA ILE A 109 0.95 -18.41 21.78
C ILE A 109 0.31 -16.99 21.86
N LYS A 110 0.84 -15.96 21.19
CA LYS A 110 0.35 -14.57 21.34
C LYS A 110 -1.09 -14.33 20.85
N VAL A 111 -1.54 -15.05 19.83
CA VAL A 111 -2.94 -14.97 19.35
C VAL A 111 -3.92 -15.67 20.30
N GLN A 112 -3.45 -16.66 21.07
CA GLN A 112 -4.26 -17.27 22.14
C GLN A 112 -4.37 -16.35 23.36
N GLU A 113 -3.33 -15.57 23.66
CA GLU A 113 -3.31 -14.59 24.75
C GLU A 113 -4.12 -13.32 24.45
N THR A 114 -4.31 -12.94 23.18
CA THR A 114 -5.04 -11.72 22.83
C THR A 114 -6.57 -11.86 22.85
N ARG A 115 -7.13 -13.08 22.95
CA ARG A 115 -8.57 -13.25 23.16
C ARG A 115 -8.81 -13.30 24.67
N PRO A 116 -9.56 -12.35 25.25
CA PRO A 116 -9.80 -12.37 26.69
C PRO A 116 -10.43 -13.70 27.08
N THR A 117 -9.86 -14.36 28.09
CA THR A 117 -10.23 -15.70 28.56
C THR A 117 -11.75 -15.82 28.78
N ILE A 118 -12.36 -14.73 29.23
CA ILE A 118 -13.81 -14.58 29.43
C ILE A 118 -14.61 -14.78 28.13
N LEU A 119 -14.21 -14.18 27.00
CA LEU A 119 -14.90 -14.36 25.72
C LEU A 119 -14.78 -15.81 25.21
N ARG A 120 -13.65 -16.47 25.49
CA ARG A 120 -13.44 -17.88 25.14
C ARG A 120 -14.32 -18.81 25.97
N GLN A 121 -14.42 -18.54 27.27
CA GLN A 121 -15.33 -19.26 28.17
C GLN A 121 -16.79 -19.04 27.79
N MET A 122 -17.20 -17.79 27.54
CA MET A 122 -18.57 -17.47 27.08
C MET A 122 -18.90 -18.17 25.76
N TRP A 123 -17.98 -18.18 24.79
CA TRP A 123 -18.18 -18.94 23.54
C TRP A 123 -18.32 -20.44 23.79
N GLY A 124 -17.52 -21.00 24.70
CA GLY A 124 -17.67 -22.39 25.14
C GLY A 124 -19.05 -22.68 25.72
N PHE A 125 -19.57 -21.78 26.57
CA PHE A 125 -20.92 -21.87 27.11
C PHE A 125 -22.01 -21.75 26.04
N VAL A 126 -21.86 -20.85 25.06
CA VAL A 126 -22.79 -20.72 23.92
C VAL A 126 -22.83 -22.01 23.11
N MET A 127 -21.67 -22.59 22.78
CA MET A 127 -21.58 -23.82 22.02
C MET A 127 -22.17 -25.01 22.79
N PHE A 128 -21.84 -25.12 24.08
CA PHE A 128 -22.41 -26.14 24.96
C PHE A 128 -23.94 -26.02 25.01
N TYR A 129 -24.45 -24.81 25.23
CA TYR A 129 -25.88 -24.53 25.28
C TYR A 129 -26.58 -24.82 23.94
N GLY A 130 -25.96 -24.48 22.81
CA GLY A 130 -26.50 -24.73 21.47
C GLY A 130 -26.69 -26.22 21.16
N VAL A 131 -25.88 -27.10 21.76
CA VAL A 131 -26.02 -28.56 21.62
C VAL A 131 -26.96 -29.14 22.68
N PHE A 132 -26.86 -28.69 23.93
CA PHE A 132 -27.65 -29.25 25.04
C PHE A 132 -29.11 -28.80 25.06
N ALA A 133 -29.41 -27.55 24.71
CA ALA A 133 -30.77 -27.02 24.77
C ALA A 133 -31.76 -27.75 23.83
N PRO A 134 -31.38 -28.09 22.57
CA PRO A 134 -32.22 -28.93 21.71
C PRO A 134 -32.45 -30.34 22.26
N LEU A 135 -31.41 -30.96 22.85
CA LEU A 135 -31.53 -32.29 23.46
C LEU A 135 -32.50 -32.28 24.64
N LEU A 136 -32.37 -31.29 25.53
CA LEU A 136 -33.31 -31.11 26.66
C LEU A 136 -34.74 -30.79 26.20
N ALA A 137 -34.90 -30.03 25.12
CA ALA A 137 -36.21 -29.75 24.55
C ALA A 137 -36.87 -31.02 23.98
N ILE A 138 -36.09 -31.88 23.32
CA ILE A 138 -36.55 -33.18 22.81
C ILE A 138 -36.93 -34.09 23.98
N ASP A 139 -36.06 -34.26 24.97
CA ASP A 139 -36.32 -35.09 26.14
C ASP A 139 -37.57 -34.62 26.91
N ALA A 140 -37.75 -33.31 27.06
CA ALA A 140 -38.92 -32.73 27.70
C ALA A 140 -40.22 -33.04 26.93
N MET A 141 -40.20 -33.06 25.60
CA MET A 141 -41.37 -33.43 24.79
C MET A 141 -41.74 -34.91 24.91
N PHE A 142 -40.79 -35.80 25.16
CA PHE A 142 -41.04 -37.25 25.29
C PHE A 142 -41.44 -37.67 26.71
N LEU A 143 -40.88 -37.02 27.74
CA LEU A 143 -41.02 -37.44 29.13
C LEU A 143 -42.10 -36.70 29.90
N LEU A 144 -42.51 -35.51 29.46
CA LEU A 144 -43.41 -34.64 30.21
C LEU A 144 -44.74 -34.39 29.49
N PRO A 145 -45.81 -34.07 30.24
CA PRO A 145 -47.03 -33.55 29.66
C PRO A 145 -46.76 -32.29 28.82
N ILE A 146 -47.49 -32.13 27.72
CA ILE A 146 -47.30 -31.03 26.74
C ILE A 146 -47.29 -29.65 27.41
N SER A 147 -48.12 -29.43 28.43
CA SER A 147 -48.17 -28.16 29.17
C SER A 147 -46.86 -27.84 29.91
N GLN A 148 -46.20 -28.85 30.48
CA GLN A 148 -44.94 -28.69 31.20
C GLN A 148 -43.76 -28.59 30.21
N ALA A 149 -43.77 -29.41 29.15
CA ALA A 149 -42.75 -29.37 28.10
C ALA A 149 -42.68 -27.99 27.42
N THR A 150 -43.84 -27.39 27.12
CA THR A 150 -43.91 -26.06 26.49
C THR A 150 -43.32 -24.96 27.39
N LEU A 151 -43.52 -25.06 28.71
CA LEU A 151 -42.97 -24.12 29.69
C LEU A 151 -41.44 -24.21 29.73
N ILE A 152 -40.89 -25.43 29.78
CA ILE A 152 -39.43 -25.68 29.78
C ILE A 152 -38.80 -25.17 28.49
N ILE A 153 -39.41 -25.42 27.33
CA ILE A 153 -38.95 -24.91 26.03
C ILE A 153 -38.99 -23.37 26.02
N GLY A 154 -40.01 -22.75 26.61
CA GLY A 154 -40.10 -21.31 26.76
C GLY A 154 -38.94 -20.73 27.59
N ILE A 155 -38.64 -21.33 28.74
CA ILE A 155 -37.51 -20.92 29.60
C ILE A 155 -36.17 -21.09 28.86
N LEU A 156 -35.97 -22.23 28.17
CA LEU A 156 -34.77 -22.48 27.37
C LEU A 156 -34.63 -21.44 26.24
N LYS A 157 -35.72 -21.06 25.60
CA LYS A 157 -35.67 -20.04 24.55
C LYS A 157 -35.22 -18.69 25.10
N GLU A 158 -35.84 -18.21 26.17
CA GLU A 158 -35.51 -16.91 26.79
C GLU A 158 -34.07 -16.89 27.32
N PHE A 159 -33.63 -17.96 27.97
CA PHE A 159 -32.26 -18.08 28.44
C PHE A 159 -31.25 -18.09 27.28
N GLY A 160 -31.59 -18.77 26.17
CA GLY A 160 -30.78 -18.77 24.95
C GLY A 160 -30.64 -17.38 24.34
N PHE A 161 -31.73 -16.61 24.27
CA PHE A 161 -31.70 -15.22 23.80
C PHE A 161 -30.82 -14.33 24.68
N TRP A 162 -30.96 -14.45 26.00
CA TRP A 162 -30.13 -13.69 26.94
C TRP A 162 -28.63 -14.05 26.81
N LEU A 163 -28.32 -15.34 26.71
CA LEU A 163 -26.95 -15.83 26.61
C LEU A 163 -26.28 -15.44 25.29
N LEU A 164 -26.99 -15.55 24.16
CA LEU A 164 -26.50 -15.08 22.86
C LEU A 164 -26.42 -13.54 22.80
N GLY A 165 -27.37 -12.82 23.40
CA GLY A 165 -27.38 -11.36 23.44
C GLY A 165 -26.20 -10.79 24.23
N THR A 166 -25.91 -11.37 25.40
CA THR A 166 -24.75 -10.97 26.22
C THR A 166 -23.43 -11.30 25.52
N PHE A 167 -23.33 -12.47 24.86
CA PHE A 167 -22.15 -12.83 24.08
C PHE A 167 -21.93 -11.89 22.89
N THR A 168 -22.96 -11.63 22.09
CA THR A 168 -22.84 -10.75 20.91
C THR A 168 -22.48 -9.32 21.31
N THR A 169 -23.08 -8.81 22.39
CA THR A 169 -22.75 -7.48 22.93
C THR A 169 -21.28 -7.41 23.39
N ALA A 170 -20.82 -8.41 24.15
CA ALA A 170 -19.43 -8.49 24.61
C ALA A 170 -18.44 -8.65 23.43
N PHE A 171 -18.80 -9.44 22.42
CA PHE A 171 -17.99 -9.68 21.23
C PHE A 171 -17.88 -8.41 20.36
N VAL A 172 -18.99 -7.72 20.13
CA VAL A 172 -19.02 -6.45 19.39
C VAL A 172 -18.24 -5.37 20.15
N GLY A 173 -18.41 -5.27 21.47
CA GLY A 173 -17.63 -4.35 22.32
C GLY A 173 -16.13 -4.61 22.25
N TYR A 174 -15.72 -5.88 22.30
CA TYR A 174 -14.31 -6.25 22.18
C TYR A 174 -13.73 -5.96 20.79
N THR A 175 -14.45 -6.29 19.72
CA THR A 175 -13.99 -6.08 18.34
C THR A 175 -13.90 -4.59 17.99
N THR A 176 -14.85 -3.78 18.45
CA THR A 176 -14.80 -2.31 18.30
C THR A 176 -13.64 -1.71 19.09
N ALA A 177 -13.44 -2.10 20.34
CA ALA A 177 -12.29 -1.64 21.14
C ALA A 177 -10.94 -2.02 20.51
N ARG A 178 -10.81 -3.24 19.99
CA ARG A 178 -9.60 -3.70 19.29
C ARG A 178 -9.38 -2.99 17.96
N SER A 179 -10.45 -2.64 17.24
CA SER A 179 -10.36 -1.87 15.99
C SER A 179 -9.86 -0.45 16.23
N LEU A 180 -10.35 0.20 17.30
CA LEU A 180 -9.88 1.52 17.73
C LEU A 180 -8.40 1.50 18.15
N ASP A 181 -7.99 0.49 18.91
CA ASP A 181 -6.60 0.32 19.36
C ASP A 181 -5.63 0.10 18.18
N LYS A 182 -6.08 -0.58 17.11
CA LYS A 182 -5.30 -0.74 15.87
C LYS A 182 -5.20 0.54 15.04
N ARG A 183 -6.19 1.43 15.10
CA ARG A 183 -6.23 2.69 14.33
C ARG A 183 -5.41 3.81 14.97
N ASN A 184 -5.17 3.76 16.28
CA ASN A 184 -4.39 4.77 17.01
C ASN A 184 -2.99 4.24 17.40
N PRO A 185 -1.93 4.54 16.62
CA PRO A 185 -0.57 4.04 16.87
C PRO A 185 0.05 4.55 18.19
N GLU A 186 -0.46 5.64 18.77
CA GLU A 186 -0.01 6.18 20.07
C GLU A 186 -0.38 5.30 21.28
N LEU A 187 -1.37 4.39 21.14
CA LEU A 187 -1.80 3.49 22.21
C LEU A 187 -0.96 2.21 22.29
N LYS A 188 -0.06 1.97 21.32
CA LYS A 188 0.84 0.79 21.26
C LYS A 188 1.83 0.70 22.43
N ASN A 189 2.05 1.79 23.18
CA ASN A 189 2.97 1.83 24.33
C ASN A 189 2.34 1.35 25.65
N GLY A 190 1.37 0.41 25.60
CA GLY A 190 0.74 -0.16 26.79
C GLY A 190 -0.36 0.68 27.43
N ASN A 191 -0.82 1.75 26.75
CA ASN A 191 -1.91 2.61 27.20
C ASN A 191 -3.26 2.36 26.49
N GLY A 192 -3.33 1.33 25.65
CA GLY A 192 -4.56 0.91 24.99
C GLY A 192 -5.70 0.64 25.98
N ILE A 193 -6.92 1.03 25.59
CA ILE A 193 -8.14 0.87 26.41
C ILE A 193 -8.35 -0.60 26.81
N VAL A 194 -7.97 -1.53 25.93
CA VAL A 194 -8.04 -2.98 26.14
C VAL A 194 -7.04 -3.46 27.21
N ALA A 195 -5.80 -2.94 27.20
CA ALA A 195 -4.81 -3.27 28.22
C ALA A 195 -5.19 -2.69 29.60
N LYS A 196 -5.73 -1.47 29.64
CA LYS A 196 -6.23 -0.83 30.88
C LYS A 196 -7.47 -1.51 31.48
N THR A 197 -8.35 -2.05 30.65
CA THR A 197 -9.53 -2.80 31.14
C THR A 197 -9.17 -4.20 31.58
N LEU A 198 -8.23 -4.89 30.91
CA LEU A 198 -7.73 -6.20 31.33
C LEU A 198 -6.96 -6.15 32.66
N ASN A 199 -6.13 -5.12 32.90
CA ASN A 199 -5.38 -4.97 34.16
C ASN A 199 -6.24 -4.57 35.37
N LYS A 200 -7.51 -4.22 35.19
CA LYS A 200 -8.44 -3.92 36.29
C LYS A 200 -9.32 -5.11 36.71
N ILE A 201 -9.30 -6.20 35.93
CA ILE A 201 -10.15 -7.38 36.14
C ILE A 201 -9.34 -8.55 36.76
N VAL A 202 -8.01 -8.41 36.86
CA VAL A 202 -7.14 -9.22 37.72
C VAL A 202 -7.04 -8.55 39.08
#